data_AF-A0A842X9T1-F1
#
_entry.id   AF-A0A842X9T1-F1
#
_cell.length_a   1.000
_cell.length_b   1.000
_cell.length_c   1.000
_cell.angle_alpha   90.00
_cell.angle_beta   90.00
_cell.angle_gamma   90.00
#
_symmetry.space_group_name_H-M   'P 1'
#
loop_
_entity.id
_entity.type
_entity.pdbx_description
1 polymer ?
#
loop_
_entity_poly.entity_id
_entity_poly.type
_entity_poly.pdbx_seq_one_letter_code
_entity_poly.pdbx_strand_id
1 'polypeptide(L)'
;MAEKKTTAKKKTTRKKTTKKSTKNKAEPKKEEAENEEKKEEKKPEKPKPVEKPEPKKIEEKKEEAKPKAKKARKPKKKKKSVRVEHSRGKRKRAIARATVKEGSGRIRVNSKLISSVGNRYFRSIVSEPLELLGPDGLKVDINVKVRGGGEMGQAQACRTAIAKALAQYFGEGVLAKYNEDDRYLLREDPRRVEPKKYMGPKARARDQKSYR
;
A
#
# COMPACT_ATOMS: atom_id res chain seq x y z
N MET A 1 -20.66 3.34 72.94
CA MET A 1 -19.21 3.33 72.68
C MET A 1 -18.94 2.17 71.72
N ALA A 2 -18.61 2.45 70.46
CA ALA A 2 -18.42 1.43 69.43
C ALA A 2 -17.08 1.67 68.73
N GLU A 3 -16.22 0.66 68.77
CA GLU A 3 -14.81 0.70 68.43
C GLU A 3 -14.57 0.83 66.92
N LYS A 4 -13.63 1.72 66.56
CA LYS A 4 -13.21 2.00 65.19
C LYS A 4 -12.27 0.90 64.70
N LYS A 5 -12.70 0.16 63.67
CA LYS A 5 -11.86 -0.78 62.91
C LYS A 5 -10.77 -0.02 62.14
N THR A 6 -9.51 -0.21 62.53
CA THR A 6 -8.33 0.25 61.78
C THR A 6 -7.89 -0.81 60.77
N THR A 7 -7.93 -0.52 59.47
CA THR A 7 -7.41 -1.39 58.40
C THR A 7 -5.99 -0.97 58.02
N ALA A 8 -5.04 -1.89 58.20
CA ALA A 8 -3.62 -1.70 57.90
C ALA A 8 -3.33 -1.74 56.39
N LYS A 9 -2.70 -0.66 55.88
CA LYS A 9 -2.32 -0.49 54.47
C LYS A 9 -0.93 -1.10 54.23
N LYS A 10 -0.88 -2.27 53.57
CA LYS A 10 0.35 -3.01 53.23
C LYS A 10 1.19 -2.23 52.21
N LYS A 11 2.31 -1.63 52.62
CA LYS A 11 3.31 -0.99 51.75
C LYS A 11 4.04 -2.08 50.94
N THR A 12 3.84 -2.11 49.63
CA THR A 12 4.65 -2.92 48.70
C THR A 12 5.91 -2.16 48.31
N THR A 13 7.07 -2.70 48.66
CA THR A 13 8.39 -2.17 48.29
C THR A 13 8.76 -2.62 46.87
N ARG A 14 9.06 -1.67 45.97
CA ARG A 14 9.57 -1.94 44.62
C ARG A 14 11.05 -2.34 44.69
N LYS A 15 11.37 -3.58 44.30
CA LYS A 15 12.74 -4.07 44.15
C LYS A 15 13.33 -3.52 42.84
N LYS A 16 14.30 -2.60 42.94
CA LYS A 16 15.14 -2.13 41.81
C LYS A 16 16.00 -3.29 41.31
N THR A 17 15.88 -3.66 40.04
CA THR A 17 16.83 -4.56 39.37
C THR A 17 17.89 -3.74 38.65
N THR A 18 19.14 -3.92 39.07
CA THR A 18 20.35 -3.37 38.44
C THR A 18 20.79 -4.30 37.31
N LYS A 19 20.89 -3.81 36.07
CA LYS A 19 21.66 -4.46 35.00
C LYS A 19 22.99 -3.72 34.82
N LYS A 20 24.07 -4.38 35.22
CA LYS A 20 25.46 -4.01 34.98
C LYS A 20 26.11 -5.16 34.19
N SER A 21 26.58 -4.87 32.99
CA SER A 21 27.54 -5.63 32.15
C SER A 21 27.31 -5.23 30.68
N THR A 22 28.30 -5.03 29.82
CA THR A 22 29.76 -4.96 29.93
C THR A 22 30.22 -4.17 28.71
N LYS A 23 31.23 -3.35 28.93
CA LYS A 23 31.91 -2.47 27.98
C LYS A 23 33.00 -3.31 27.31
N ASN A 24 33.00 -3.45 25.99
CA ASN A 24 34.19 -3.90 25.26
C ASN A 24 34.69 -2.76 24.38
N LYS A 25 35.89 -2.28 24.74
CA LYS A 25 36.75 -1.34 24.03
C LYS A 25 38.11 -2.02 23.92
N ALA A 26 38.65 -2.14 22.71
CA ALA A 26 40.08 -2.14 22.32
C ALA A 26 40.12 -2.36 20.79
N GLU A 27 40.45 -1.41 19.89
CA GLU A 27 41.73 -0.70 19.58
C GLU A 27 42.81 -1.59 18.86
N PRO A 28 43.76 -1.05 18.07
CA PRO A 28 43.69 -0.94 16.60
C PRO A 28 44.95 -1.51 15.90
N LYS A 29 45.05 -1.42 14.56
CA LYS A 29 46.35 -1.44 13.84
C LYS A 29 46.42 -0.32 12.81
N LYS A 30 47.44 0.52 12.97
CA LYS A 30 48.01 1.48 12.01
C LYS A 30 49.13 0.80 11.21
N GLU A 31 49.57 1.49 10.15
CA GLU A 31 50.74 1.31 9.26
C GLU A 31 50.27 1.12 7.80
N GLU A 32 50.55 1.97 6.82
CA GLU A 32 51.49 3.09 6.67
C GLU A 32 50.93 4.12 5.68
N ALA A 33 51.37 5.36 5.84
CA ALA A 33 51.20 6.46 4.90
C ALA A 33 52.59 6.84 4.37
N GLU A 34 52.67 7.18 3.08
CA GLU A 34 53.40 8.33 2.50
C GLU A 34 53.19 8.30 0.97
N ASN A 35 52.42 9.25 0.43
CA ASN A 35 52.85 10.50 -0.25
C ASN A 35 53.29 10.22 -1.70
N GLU A 36 52.94 10.94 -2.75
CA GLU A 36 52.44 12.29 -3.08
C GLU A 36 51.95 12.16 -4.55
N GLU A 37 51.05 12.92 -5.18
CA GLU A 37 51.08 14.35 -5.44
C GLU A 37 49.82 14.75 -6.27
N LYS A 38 49.15 15.82 -5.82
CA LYS A 38 48.41 16.91 -6.51
C LYS A 38 47.89 16.84 -7.98
N LYS A 39 46.74 17.56 -8.13
CA LYS A 39 46.21 18.34 -9.28
C LYS A 39 45.49 17.57 -10.40
N GLU A 40 44.47 18.05 -11.10
CA GLU A 40 43.49 19.15 -11.03
C GLU A 40 42.44 18.83 -12.12
N GLU A 41 41.31 19.53 -12.13
CA GLU A 41 40.12 19.34 -12.98
C GLU A 41 40.34 19.29 -14.51
N LYS A 42 39.54 18.51 -15.26
CA LYS A 42 38.61 18.99 -16.33
C LYS A 42 37.91 17.86 -17.14
N LYS A 43 36.71 18.22 -17.63
CA LYS A 43 35.66 17.49 -18.38
C LYS A 43 36.12 16.54 -19.51
N PRO A 44 35.31 15.52 -19.86
CA PRO A 44 35.32 14.96 -21.21
C PRO A 44 34.06 15.31 -22.01
N GLU A 45 34.25 15.85 -23.22
CA GLU A 45 33.24 15.95 -24.26
C GLU A 45 33.68 15.13 -25.50
N LYS A 46 32.79 14.22 -25.94
CA LYS A 46 32.57 13.56 -27.25
C LYS A 46 33.76 13.11 -28.13
N PRO A 47 33.60 11.92 -28.75
CA PRO A 47 34.07 11.73 -30.12
C PRO A 47 32.99 11.20 -31.10
N LYS A 48 33.10 11.65 -32.35
CA LYS A 48 32.64 11.06 -33.63
C LYS A 48 33.81 11.29 -34.64
N PRO A 49 33.78 10.78 -35.88
CA PRO A 49 33.53 9.42 -36.38
C PRO A 49 34.64 9.01 -37.39
N VAL A 50 34.85 7.72 -37.69
CA VAL A 50 35.64 7.33 -38.89
C VAL A 50 34.99 6.15 -39.61
N GLU A 51 34.88 6.30 -40.92
CA GLU A 51 34.20 5.43 -41.88
C GLU A 51 35.23 4.66 -42.73
N LYS A 52 35.00 3.34 -42.84
CA LYS A 52 35.33 2.32 -43.88
C LYS A 52 36.67 2.32 -44.65
N PRO A 53 37.15 1.09 -44.94
CA PRO A 53 37.38 0.73 -46.35
C PRO A 53 36.80 -0.66 -46.73
N GLU A 54 36.43 -0.81 -48.01
CA GLU A 54 36.21 -2.07 -48.75
C GLU A 54 37.23 -2.11 -49.94
N PRO A 55 37.33 -3.19 -50.74
CA PRO A 55 37.46 -4.64 -50.47
C PRO A 55 38.61 -5.28 -51.32
N LYS A 56 38.97 -6.55 -51.09
CA LYS A 56 39.48 -7.49 -52.14
C LYS A 56 39.45 -8.96 -51.69
N LYS A 57 39.01 -9.81 -52.62
CA LYS A 57 38.71 -11.27 -52.56
C LYS A 57 39.92 -12.14 -52.17
N ILE A 58 39.67 -13.35 -51.62
CA ILE A 58 40.20 -14.66 -52.11
C ILE A 58 39.48 -15.83 -51.40
N GLU A 59 38.82 -16.63 -52.24
CA GLU A 59 38.64 -18.09 -52.26
C GLU A 59 37.84 -18.89 -51.20
N GLU A 60 36.99 -19.74 -51.76
CA GLU A 60 36.11 -20.72 -51.13
C GLU A 60 36.89 -21.92 -50.56
N LYS A 61 36.52 -22.34 -49.35
CA LYS A 61 36.44 -23.77 -49.03
C LYS A 61 35.09 -24.06 -48.38
N LYS A 62 34.29 -24.87 -49.06
CA LYS A 62 33.07 -25.49 -48.54
C LYS A 62 33.45 -26.45 -47.42
N GLU A 63 32.88 -26.23 -46.24
CA GLU A 63 32.77 -27.27 -45.22
C GLU A 63 31.29 -27.35 -44.81
N GLU A 64 30.71 -28.54 -45.01
CA GLU A 64 29.29 -28.81 -44.90
C GLU A 64 28.80 -28.71 -43.45
N ALA A 65 28.19 -27.58 -43.08
CA ALA A 65 27.44 -27.46 -41.84
C ALA A 65 25.99 -27.97 -42.06
N LYS A 66 25.69 -29.16 -41.54
CA LYS A 66 24.33 -29.73 -41.43
C LYS A 66 23.32 -28.66 -40.95
N PRO A 67 22.15 -28.50 -41.59
CA PRO A 67 21.17 -27.52 -41.14
C PRO A 67 20.63 -27.93 -39.77
N LYS A 68 21.00 -27.20 -38.72
CA LYS A 68 20.40 -27.33 -37.39
C LYS A 68 18.90 -27.07 -37.52
N ALA A 69 18.12 -28.13 -37.45
CA ALA A 69 16.66 -28.10 -37.52
C ALA A 69 16.09 -26.99 -36.61
N LYS A 70 15.38 -26.03 -37.23
CA LYS A 70 14.60 -25.02 -36.51
C LYS A 70 13.57 -25.75 -35.66
N LYS A 71 13.87 -25.94 -34.38
CA LYS A 71 12.96 -26.54 -33.40
C LYS A 71 11.69 -25.69 -33.37
N ALA A 72 10.61 -26.21 -33.96
CA ALA A 72 9.34 -25.52 -34.09
C ALA A 72 8.88 -25.00 -32.73
N ARG A 73 8.79 -23.67 -32.58
CA ARG A 73 8.21 -23.04 -31.39
C ARG A 73 6.76 -23.53 -31.28
N LYS A 74 6.47 -24.38 -30.29
CA LYS A 74 5.11 -24.84 -30.01
C LYS A 74 4.15 -23.63 -29.90
N PRO A 75 2.94 -23.69 -30.46
CA PRO A 75 2.01 -22.58 -30.40
C PRO A 75 1.68 -22.27 -28.93
N LYS A 76 1.91 -21.01 -28.52
CA LYS A 76 1.59 -20.55 -27.16
C LYS A 76 0.08 -20.70 -26.95
N LYS A 77 -0.35 -21.64 -26.10
CA LYS A 77 -1.76 -21.80 -25.70
C LYS A 77 -2.30 -20.44 -25.23
N LYS A 78 -3.37 -19.96 -25.87
CA LYS A 78 -4.06 -18.71 -25.47
C LYS A 78 -4.52 -18.89 -24.02
N LYS A 79 -4.02 -18.05 -23.10
CA LYS A 79 -4.44 -18.08 -21.69
C LYS A 79 -5.92 -17.70 -21.61
N LYS A 80 -6.71 -18.44 -20.83
CA LYS A 80 -8.11 -18.07 -20.53
C LYS A 80 -8.13 -16.65 -19.95
N SER A 81 -9.04 -15.81 -20.44
CA SER A 81 -9.26 -14.46 -19.90
C SER A 81 -9.85 -14.59 -18.49
N VAL A 82 -9.09 -14.16 -17.48
CA VAL A 82 -9.57 -14.13 -16.09
C VAL A 82 -10.56 -12.97 -15.95
N ARG A 83 -11.73 -13.21 -15.35
CA ARG A 83 -12.69 -12.14 -15.05
C ARG A 83 -12.10 -11.24 -13.96
N VAL A 84 -11.97 -9.95 -14.26
CA VAL A 84 -11.41 -8.95 -13.34
C VAL A 84 -12.32 -7.74 -13.34
N GLU A 85 -12.86 -7.41 -12.17
CA GLU A 85 -13.70 -6.23 -11.99
C GLU A 85 -12.93 -5.13 -11.27
N HIS A 86 -13.16 -3.89 -11.69
CA HIS A 86 -12.50 -2.71 -11.16
C HIS A 86 -13.51 -1.66 -10.71
N SER A 87 -13.32 -1.14 -9.50
CA SER A 87 -14.20 -0.11 -8.96
C SER A 87 -13.42 1.00 -8.25
N ARG A 88 -14.12 2.11 -7.98
CA ARG A 88 -13.62 3.22 -7.17
C ARG A 88 -14.56 3.55 -6.02
N GLY A 89 -13.96 3.96 -4.91
CA GLY A 89 -14.65 4.54 -3.76
C GLY A 89 -13.98 5.84 -3.34
N LYS A 90 -14.78 6.80 -2.86
CA LYS A 90 -14.29 8.11 -2.41
C LYS A 90 -14.97 8.50 -1.10
N ARG A 91 -14.17 9.04 -0.18
CA ARG A 91 -14.66 9.66 1.05
C ARG A 91 -13.78 10.85 1.42
N LYS A 92 -14.35 12.05 1.51
CA LYS A 92 -13.59 13.29 1.72
C LYS A 92 -12.45 13.39 0.68
N ARG A 93 -11.19 13.36 1.12
CA ARG A 93 -9.99 13.38 0.26
C ARG A 93 -9.43 11.98 -0.04
N ALA A 94 -9.96 10.93 0.59
CA ALA A 94 -9.50 9.55 0.38
C ALA A 94 -10.11 8.97 -0.91
N ILE A 95 -9.25 8.34 -1.71
CA ILE A 95 -9.62 7.66 -2.95
C ILE A 95 -9.12 6.22 -2.86
N ALA A 96 -10.02 5.27 -3.01
CA ALA A 96 -9.73 3.84 -3.07
C ALA A 96 -10.06 3.29 -4.46
N ARG A 97 -9.21 2.39 -4.94
CA ARG A 97 -9.40 1.61 -6.18
C ARG A 97 -9.33 0.14 -5.83
N ALA A 98 -10.42 -0.59 -6.02
CA ALA A 98 -10.48 -2.01 -5.76
C ALA A 98 -10.36 -2.80 -7.06
N THR A 99 -9.74 -3.96 -6.97
CA THR A 99 -9.65 -4.96 -8.03
C THR A 99 -10.06 -6.29 -7.44
N VAL A 100 -11.08 -6.90 -8.03
CA VAL A 100 -11.62 -8.21 -7.63
C VAL A 100 -11.26 -9.24 -8.68
N LYS A 101 -10.79 -10.40 -8.21
CA LYS A 101 -10.44 -11.55 -9.04
C LYS A 101 -10.96 -12.82 -8.38
N GLU A 102 -11.18 -13.87 -9.16
CA GLU A 102 -11.39 -15.22 -8.63
C GLU A 102 -10.19 -15.64 -7.77
N GLY A 103 -10.46 -16.19 -6.57
CA GLY A 103 -9.39 -16.46 -5.60
C GLY A 103 -9.87 -17.15 -4.32
N SER A 104 -9.12 -16.88 -3.25
CA SER A 104 -9.15 -17.60 -1.96
C SER A 104 -9.65 -16.75 -0.78
N GLY A 105 -10.30 -15.61 -1.05
CA GLY A 105 -10.81 -14.72 0.00
C GLY A 105 -9.76 -13.76 0.57
N ARG A 106 -8.62 -13.56 -0.08
CA ARG A 106 -7.53 -12.72 0.47
C ARG A 106 -7.80 -11.25 0.22
N ILE A 107 -7.87 -10.48 1.31
CA ILE A 107 -8.03 -9.03 1.26
C ILE A 107 -6.69 -8.34 1.50
N ARG A 108 -6.27 -7.52 0.52
CA ARG A 108 -5.05 -6.71 0.58
C ARG A 108 -5.37 -5.23 0.42
N VAL A 109 -4.84 -4.41 1.31
CA VAL A 109 -4.90 -2.95 1.26
C VAL A 109 -3.49 -2.42 1.15
N ASN A 110 -3.18 -1.69 0.07
CA ASN A 110 -1.84 -1.18 -0.23
C ASN A 110 -0.75 -2.26 -0.09
N SER A 111 -1.01 -3.42 -0.69
CA SER A 111 -0.13 -4.62 -0.67
C SER A 111 0.02 -5.31 0.69
N LYS A 112 -0.57 -4.78 1.77
CA LYS A 112 -0.59 -5.40 3.11
C LYS A 112 -1.87 -6.20 3.31
N LEU A 113 -1.80 -7.31 4.04
CA LEU A 113 -3.00 -8.05 4.45
C LEU A 113 -3.82 -7.21 5.45
N ILE A 114 -5.15 -7.37 5.42
CA ILE A 114 -6.03 -6.66 6.36
C ILE A 114 -5.72 -6.96 7.83
N SER A 115 -5.29 -8.19 8.13
CA SER A 115 -4.85 -8.62 9.47
C SER A 115 -3.61 -7.89 9.98
N SER A 116 -2.81 -7.32 9.08
CA SER A 116 -1.60 -6.55 9.44
C SER A 116 -1.89 -5.09 9.75
N VAL A 117 -3.07 -4.57 9.44
CA VAL A 117 -3.41 -3.14 9.68
C VAL A 117 -3.67 -2.93 11.17
N GLY A 118 -2.87 -2.17 11.90
CA GLY A 118 -2.98 -2.12 13.38
C GLY A 118 -4.36 -1.71 13.94
N ASN A 119 -5.07 -0.82 13.25
CA ASN A 119 -6.36 -0.28 13.69
C ASN A 119 -7.51 -1.29 13.52
N ARG A 120 -8.14 -1.70 14.63
CA ARG A 120 -9.26 -2.67 14.61
C ARG A 120 -10.49 -2.13 13.87
N TYR A 121 -10.85 -0.86 14.09
CA TYR A 121 -12.00 -0.26 13.43
C TYR A 121 -11.84 -0.19 11.91
N PHE A 122 -10.61 0.07 11.45
CA PHE A 122 -10.31 0.03 10.02
C PHE A 122 -10.62 -1.36 9.44
N ARG A 123 -10.24 -2.44 10.14
CA ARG A 123 -10.50 -3.81 9.69
C ARG A 123 -12.01 -4.09 9.61
N SER A 124 -12.75 -3.78 10.67
CA SER A 124 -14.20 -4.01 10.72
C SER A 124 -14.94 -3.32 9.58
N ILE A 125 -14.66 -2.03 9.35
CA ILE A 125 -15.31 -1.24 8.29
C ILE A 125 -14.99 -1.80 6.88
N VAL A 126 -13.78 -2.29 6.67
CA VAL A 126 -13.36 -2.83 5.37
C VAL A 126 -13.89 -4.25 5.14
N SER A 127 -14.06 -5.05 6.19
CA SER A 127 -14.60 -6.41 6.12
C SER A 127 -16.11 -6.46 5.99
N GLU A 128 -16.83 -5.45 6.47
CA GLU A 128 -18.30 -5.39 6.44
C GLU A 128 -18.99 -5.81 5.13
N PRO A 129 -18.61 -5.32 3.92
CA PRO A 129 -19.27 -5.76 2.69
C PRO A 129 -19.09 -7.26 2.38
N LEU A 130 -18.04 -7.88 2.92
CA LEU A 130 -17.80 -9.32 2.77
C LEU A 130 -18.60 -10.13 3.80
N GLU A 131 -18.76 -9.60 5.00
CA GLU A 131 -19.62 -10.20 6.02
C GLU A 131 -21.07 -10.25 5.56
N LEU A 132 -21.56 -9.18 4.92
CA LEU A 132 -22.90 -9.12 4.31
C LEU A 132 -23.09 -10.07 3.12
N LEU A 133 -22.02 -10.34 2.37
CA LEU A 133 -22.03 -11.27 1.24
C LEU A 133 -22.03 -12.73 1.71
N GLY A 134 -21.47 -13.02 2.89
CA GLY A 134 -21.40 -14.35 3.46
C GLY A 134 -20.38 -15.27 2.74
N PRO A 135 -20.71 -16.57 2.53
CA PRO A 135 -19.73 -17.57 2.06
C PRO A 135 -19.17 -17.29 0.67
N ASP A 136 -19.86 -16.50 -0.15
CA ASP A 136 -19.40 -16.13 -1.49
C ASP A 136 -18.16 -15.21 -1.46
N GLY A 137 -17.94 -14.48 -0.36
CA GLY A 137 -16.74 -13.66 -0.17
C GLY A 137 -15.43 -14.46 -0.15
N LEU A 138 -15.48 -15.75 0.18
CA LEU A 138 -14.31 -16.63 0.21
C LEU A 138 -13.82 -17.03 -1.19
N LYS A 139 -14.64 -16.82 -2.23
CA LYS A 139 -14.34 -17.21 -3.62
C LYS A 139 -13.53 -16.16 -4.38
N VAL A 140 -13.29 -14.99 -3.78
CA VAL A 140 -12.69 -13.84 -4.48
C VAL A 140 -11.51 -13.26 -3.72
N ASP A 141 -10.44 -12.94 -4.45
CA ASP A 141 -9.31 -12.18 -3.94
C ASP A 141 -9.49 -10.70 -4.26
N ILE A 142 -9.22 -9.85 -3.27
CA ILE A 142 -9.48 -8.41 -3.33
C ILE A 142 -8.19 -7.65 -3.07
N ASN A 143 -7.81 -6.81 -4.02
CA ASN A 143 -6.69 -5.90 -3.86
C ASN A 143 -7.17 -4.45 -3.97
N VAL A 144 -6.90 -3.67 -2.92
CA VAL A 144 -7.31 -2.28 -2.82
C VAL A 144 -6.09 -1.38 -2.74
N LYS A 145 -6.00 -0.40 -3.63
CA LYS A 145 -5.02 0.69 -3.58
C LYS A 145 -5.70 1.96 -3.10
N VAL A 146 -5.15 2.59 -2.05
CA VAL A 146 -5.74 3.75 -1.39
C VAL A 146 -4.73 4.88 -1.31
N ARG A 147 -5.18 6.10 -1.60
CA ARG A 147 -4.37 7.32 -1.50
C ARG A 147 -5.20 8.49 -0.94
N GLY A 148 -4.53 9.39 -0.22
CA GLY A 148 -5.11 10.62 0.33
C GLY A 148 -6.00 10.42 1.57
N GLY A 149 -6.44 11.53 2.18
CA GLY A 149 -7.26 11.50 3.40
C GLY A 149 -6.53 10.98 4.64
N GLY A 150 -7.29 10.54 5.65
CA GLY A 150 -6.78 9.87 6.86
C GLY A 150 -7.39 8.48 7.02
N GLU A 151 -6.92 7.69 7.99
CA GLU A 151 -7.23 6.26 8.11
C GLU A 151 -8.73 5.92 8.05
N MET A 152 -9.57 6.62 8.83
CA MET A 152 -11.01 6.34 8.85
C MET A 152 -11.71 6.73 7.55
N GLY A 153 -11.26 7.81 6.90
CA GLY A 153 -11.76 8.19 5.58
C GLY A 153 -11.34 7.19 4.51
N GLN A 154 -10.12 6.65 4.63
CA GLN A 154 -9.62 5.59 3.78
C GLN A 154 -10.41 4.29 3.97
N ALA A 155 -10.73 3.90 5.21
CA ALA A 155 -11.54 2.72 5.52
C ALA A 155 -12.92 2.79 4.84
N GLN A 156 -13.61 3.92 4.97
CA GLN A 156 -14.91 4.13 4.33
C GLN A 156 -14.81 4.14 2.79
N ALA A 157 -13.74 4.72 2.23
CA ALA A 157 -13.50 4.67 0.79
C ALA A 157 -13.26 3.22 0.30
N CYS A 158 -12.51 2.42 1.07
CA CYS A 158 -12.31 0.99 0.80
C CYS A 158 -13.63 0.22 0.86
N ARG A 159 -14.43 0.43 1.91
CA ARG A 159 -15.78 -0.17 2.07
C ARG A 159 -16.62 0.02 0.82
N THR A 160 -16.76 1.28 0.37
CA THR A 160 -17.53 1.59 -0.84
C THR A 160 -16.92 0.99 -2.11
N ALA A 161 -15.59 0.96 -2.25
CA ALA A 161 -14.94 0.37 -3.42
C ALA A 161 -15.16 -1.15 -3.47
N ILE A 162 -14.98 -1.84 -2.36
CA ILE A 162 -15.17 -3.30 -2.26
C ILE A 162 -16.62 -3.66 -2.56
N ALA A 163 -17.59 -3.01 -1.93
CA ALA A 163 -19.01 -3.26 -2.16
C ALA A 163 -19.40 -3.11 -3.64
N LYS A 164 -18.96 -2.02 -4.30
CA LYS A 164 -19.21 -1.82 -5.74
C LYS A 164 -18.59 -2.91 -6.60
N ALA A 165 -17.37 -3.33 -6.30
CA ALA A 165 -16.69 -4.35 -7.11
C ALA A 165 -17.36 -5.72 -6.92
N LEU A 166 -17.81 -6.05 -5.71
CA LEU A 166 -18.54 -7.28 -5.43
C LEU A 166 -19.92 -7.28 -6.10
N ALA A 167 -20.65 -6.15 -6.05
CA ALA A 167 -21.92 -6.02 -6.73
C ALA A 167 -21.79 -6.20 -8.26
N GLN A 168 -20.74 -5.65 -8.87
CA GLN A 168 -20.45 -5.87 -10.30
C GLN A 168 -20.06 -7.31 -10.62
N TYR A 169 -19.39 -7.99 -9.68
CA TYR A 169 -18.93 -9.36 -9.88
C TYR A 169 -20.06 -10.39 -9.75
N PHE A 170 -20.87 -10.30 -8.70
CA PHE A 170 -21.93 -11.26 -8.38
C PHE A 170 -23.31 -10.91 -8.97
N GLY A 171 -23.56 -9.65 -9.33
CA GLY A 171 -24.80 -9.20 -9.97
C GLY A 171 -25.84 -8.60 -9.02
N GLU A 172 -27.08 -8.53 -9.50
CA GLU A 172 -28.16 -7.70 -8.90
C GLU A 172 -28.60 -8.16 -7.51
N GLY A 173 -28.55 -9.46 -7.21
CA GLY A 173 -28.95 -9.98 -5.90
C GLY A 173 -28.09 -9.46 -4.74
N VAL A 174 -26.82 -9.17 -4.99
CA VAL A 174 -25.92 -8.56 -3.99
C VAL A 174 -26.16 -7.06 -3.89
N LEU A 175 -26.53 -6.42 -5.00
CA LEU A 175 -26.80 -4.99 -5.06
C LEU A 175 -28.04 -4.61 -4.25
N ALA A 176 -29.10 -5.44 -4.28
CA ALA A 176 -30.29 -5.25 -3.46
C ALA A 176 -29.96 -5.31 -1.96
N LYS A 177 -29.25 -6.37 -1.53
CA LYS A 177 -28.82 -6.55 -0.13
C LYS A 177 -28.02 -5.34 0.39
N TYR A 178 -26.99 -4.92 -0.35
CA TYR A 178 -26.18 -3.76 0.05
C TYR A 178 -26.97 -2.44 0.10
N ASN A 179 -28.01 -2.28 -0.71
CA ASN A 179 -28.87 -1.09 -0.66
C ASN A 179 -29.80 -1.09 0.56
N GLU A 180 -30.27 -2.27 0.98
CA GLU A 180 -31.11 -2.44 2.17
C GLU A 180 -30.32 -2.17 3.45
N ASP A 181 -29.08 -2.65 3.53
CA ASP A 181 -28.23 -2.49 4.72
C ASP A 181 -27.75 -1.04 4.93
N ASP A 182 -26.99 -0.49 3.98
CA ASP A 182 -26.52 0.89 4.05
C ASP A 182 -26.26 1.48 2.65
N ARG A 183 -26.98 2.58 2.39
CA ARG A 183 -26.87 3.38 1.16
C ARG A 183 -25.43 3.79 0.83
N TYR A 184 -24.56 3.98 1.82
CA TYR A 184 -23.16 4.40 1.62
C TYR A 184 -22.20 3.27 1.21
N LEU A 185 -22.64 2.01 1.18
CA LEU A 185 -21.86 0.92 0.53
C LEU A 185 -21.77 1.17 -0.97
N LEU A 186 -22.88 1.54 -1.60
CA LEU A 186 -22.94 1.71 -3.05
C LEU A 186 -22.79 3.18 -3.46
N ARG A 187 -23.22 4.14 -2.63
CA ARG A 187 -23.13 5.57 -2.94
C ARG A 187 -21.95 6.25 -2.23
N GLU A 188 -21.26 7.13 -2.95
CA GLU A 188 -20.21 7.97 -2.36
C GLU A 188 -20.82 9.05 -1.46
N ASP A 189 -20.25 9.28 -0.28
CA ASP A 189 -20.66 10.41 0.58
C ASP A 189 -20.10 11.74 0.02
N PRO A 190 -20.97 12.66 -0.41
CA PRO A 190 -20.56 13.91 -1.05
C PRO A 190 -19.97 14.93 -0.07
N ARG A 191 -20.15 14.77 1.25
CA ARG A 191 -19.76 15.78 2.25
C ARG A 191 -18.27 16.12 2.17
N ARG A 192 -17.96 17.41 2.15
CA ARG A 192 -16.60 17.99 2.18
C ARG A 192 -16.53 19.07 3.25
N VAL A 193 -15.31 19.41 3.68
CA VAL A 193 -15.09 20.48 4.64
C VAL A 193 -15.27 21.80 3.93
N GLU A 194 -16.10 22.68 4.48
CA GLU A 194 -16.27 24.04 3.99
C GLU A 194 -14.96 24.84 4.15
N PRO A 195 -14.62 25.71 3.18
CA PRO A 195 -13.45 26.56 3.31
C PRO A 195 -13.61 27.55 4.48
N LYS A 196 -12.49 28.02 5.03
CA LYS A 196 -12.47 29.07 6.04
C LYS A 196 -12.98 30.38 5.43
N LYS A 197 -13.89 31.07 6.12
CA LYS A 197 -14.34 32.43 5.77
C LYS A 197 -13.50 33.47 6.51
N TYR A 198 -13.49 34.71 6.02
CA TYR A 198 -12.85 35.84 6.69
C TYR A 198 -13.60 36.18 8.00
N MET A 199 -12.95 36.93 8.91
CA MET A 199 -13.50 37.36 10.21
C MET A 199 -13.87 36.24 11.19
N GLY A 200 -13.08 35.17 11.20
CA GLY A 200 -13.19 34.16 12.24
C GLY A 200 -12.20 33.01 12.08
N PRO A 201 -12.09 32.13 13.09
CA PRO A 201 -11.09 31.06 13.09
C PRO A 201 -11.47 29.85 12.22
N LYS A 202 -12.75 29.61 11.92
CA LYS A 202 -13.24 28.42 11.18
C LYS A 202 -14.23 28.81 10.07
N ALA A 203 -14.74 27.82 9.33
CA ALA A 203 -15.69 28.03 8.23
C ALA A 203 -16.97 28.80 8.63
N ARG A 204 -17.46 28.59 9.85
CA ARG A 204 -18.68 29.24 10.36
C ARG A 204 -18.50 30.00 11.68
N ALA A 205 -17.44 29.68 12.44
CA ALA A 205 -17.17 30.36 13.70
C ALA A 205 -16.67 31.78 13.41
N ARG A 206 -17.27 32.76 14.07
CA ARG A 206 -16.87 34.18 14.05
C ARG A 206 -16.19 34.54 15.35
N ASP A 207 -15.39 35.59 15.31
CA ASP A 207 -14.82 36.18 16.52
C ASP A 207 -15.93 36.73 17.42
N GLN A 208 -15.71 36.72 18.74
CA GLN A 208 -16.69 37.21 19.70
C GLN A 208 -16.88 38.71 19.52
N LYS A 209 -18.12 39.15 19.33
CA LYS A 209 -18.47 40.57 19.21
C LYS A 209 -18.50 41.21 20.60
N SER A 210 -17.76 42.30 20.79
CA SER A 210 -17.90 43.18 21.96
C SER A 210 -18.94 44.26 21.65
N TYR A 211 -20.03 44.30 22.41
CA TYR A 211 -21.03 45.36 22.35
C TYR A 211 -20.61 46.51 23.30
N ARG A 212 -20.94 47.75 22.93
CA ARG A 212 -20.72 48.96 23.72
C ARG A 212 -22.06 49.62 23.99
#